data_AF-A0A6N6L1I3-F1
#
_entry.id   AF-A0A6N6L1I3-F1
#
_cell.length_a   1.000
_cell.length_b   1.000
_cell.length_c   1.000
_cell.angle_alpha   90.00
_cell.angle_beta   90.00
_cell.angle_gamma   90.00
#
_symmetry.space_group_name_H-M   'P 1'
#
loop_
_entity.id
_entity.type
_entity.pdbx_description
1 polymer ?
#
loop_
_entity_poly.entity_id
_entity_poly.type
_entity_poly.pdbx_seq_one_letter_code
_entity_poly.pdbx_strand_id
1 'polypeptide(L)'
;MSEKQYKKVRIVAGGRGWGGPLVIEPKPGRDLIYSVTGGGIHPVAQRIADLTGGTPFDGFRSKADFDEIAVAVIDCGGTARVGVYPMKKVLTVDVYATKPSGPLFRFITEDLFVSGVGEEQIELIEE
;
A
#
# COMPACT_ATOMS: atom_id res chain seq x y z
N MET A 1 -18.54 17.74 13.13
CA MET A 1 -17.34 16.92 12.87
C MET A 1 -17.64 16.15 11.61
N SER A 2 -16.98 16.47 10.51
CA SER A 2 -17.27 15.82 9.22
C SER A 2 -16.80 14.38 9.31
N GLU A 3 -17.73 13.43 9.39
CA GLU A 3 -17.42 12.01 9.28
C GLU A 3 -16.81 11.78 7.90
N LYS A 4 -15.47 11.62 7.83
CA LYS A 4 -14.83 11.12 6.61
C LYS A 4 -15.38 9.72 6.39
N GLN A 5 -16.28 9.57 5.42
CA GLN A 5 -16.77 8.26 5.01
C GLN A 5 -15.65 7.59 4.20
N TYR A 6 -14.84 6.77 4.88
CA TYR A 6 -13.81 6.00 4.22
C TYR A 6 -14.45 4.85 3.44
N LYS A 7 -13.95 4.63 2.23
CA LYS A 7 -14.36 3.51 1.38
C LYS A 7 -13.30 2.43 1.36
N LYS A 8 -13.72 1.21 1.05
CA LYS A 8 -12.82 0.08 0.88
C LYS A 8 -12.39 -0.01 -0.58
N VAL A 9 -11.10 -0.28 -0.80
CA VAL A 9 -10.60 -0.68 -2.11
C VAL A 9 -9.98 -2.05 -2.04
N ARG A 10 -10.15 -2.81 -3.11
CA ARG A 10 -9.48 -4.08 -3.34
C ARG A 10 -8.36 -3.86 -4.33
N ILE A 11 -7.17 -4.34 -3.99
CA ILE A 11 -5.97 -4.26 -4.81
C ILE A 11 -5.52 -5.67 -5.14
N VAL A 12 -5.36 -5.96 -6.43
CA VAL A 12 -4.90 -7.26 -6.92
C VAL A 12 -3.50 -7.16 -7.52
N ALA A 13 -2.75 -8.26 -7.54
CA ALA A 13 -1.47 -8.28 -8.25
C ALA A 13 -1.70 -8.10 -9.76
N GLY A 14 -0.85 -7.30 -10.42
CA GLY A 14 -0.85 -7.21 -11.87
C GLY A 14 -0.30 -8.48 -12.52
N GLY A 15 -0.32 -8.56 -13.86
CA GLY A 15 -0.03 -9.81 -14.59
C GLY A 15 1.34 -10.47 -14.34
N ARG A 16 2.33 -9.72 -13.81
CA ARG A 16 3.64 -10.27 -13.36
C ARG A 16 3.89 -10.10 -11.86
N GLY A 17 2.90 -9.56 -11.14
CA GLY A 17 2.93 -9.33 -9.72
C GLY A 17 2.76 -10.60 -8.90
N TRP A 18 2.80 -10.44 -7.58
CA TRP A 18 2.65 -11.51 -6.60
C TRP A 18 1.89 -11.00 -5.38
N GLY A 19 1.12 -11.88 -4.73
CA GLY A 19 0.36 -11.58 -3.53
C GLY A 19 -1.01 -10.96 -3.79
N GLY A 20 -1.65 -10.48 -2.72
CA GLY A 20 -3.03 -10.04 -2.74
C GLY A 20 -4.05 -11.18 -2.93
N PRO A 21 -5.36 -10.86 -3.03
CA PRO A 21 -5.92 -9.51 -3.03
C PRO A 21 -5.81 -8.84 -1.65
N LEU A 22 -5.36 -7.57 -1.63
CA LEU A 22 -5.39 -6.75 -0.41
C LEU A 22 -6.66 -5.91 -0.37
N VAL A 23 -7.28 -5.83 0.80
CA VAL A 23 -8.39 -4.90 1.05
C VAL A 23 -7.87 -3.77 1.92
N ILE A 24 -7.88 -2.55 1.38
CA ILE A 24 -7.47 -1.35 2.10
C ILE A 24 -8.72 -0.63 2.58
N GLU A 25 -8.81 -0.45 3.90
CA GLU A 25 -9.88 0.28 4.57
C GLU A 25 -9.24 1.31 5.50
N PRO A 26 -9.12 2.57 5.07
CA PRO A 26 -8.70 3.64 5.96
C PRO A 26 -9.66 3.82 7.12
N LYS A 27 -9.12 4.19 8.29
CA LYS A 27 -9.89 4.45 9.50
C LYS A 27 -9.44 5.76 10.13
N PRO A 28 -10.28 6.42 10.96
CA PRO A 28 -9.84 7.60 11.69
C PRO A 28 -8.57 7.28 12.52
N GLY A 29 -7.49 8.02 12.27
CA GLY A 29 -6.18 7.80 12.89
C GLY A 29 -5.29 6.77 12.19
N ARG A 30 -5.81 6.04 11.19
CA ARG A 30 -5.06 5.16 10.28
C ARG A 30 -5.55 5.36 8.85
N ASP A 31 -5.40 6.58 8.34
CA ASP A 31 -5.86 6.97 7.01
C ASP A 31 -4.73 7.46 6.09
N LEU A 32 -3.46 7.31 6.50
CA LEU A 32 -2.34 7.71 5.67
C LEU A 32 -2.06 6.68 4.58
N ILE A 33 -2.05 7.14 3.33
CA ILE A 33 -1.62 6.38 2.16
C ILE A 33 -0.16 6.74 1.91
N TYR A 34 0.74 5.87 2.38
CA TYR A 34 2.16 6.18 2.52
C TYR A 34 2.90 5.89 1.22
N SER A 35 3.36 6.93 0.52
CA SER A 35 4.07 6.83 -0.76
C SER A 35 5.58 6.92 -0.53
N VAL A 36 6.33 5.88 -0.90
CA VAL A 36 7.79 5.81 -0.78
C VAL A 36 8.40 5.40 -2.12
N THR A 37 8.23 6.28 -3.11
CA THR A 37 8.62 6.02 -4.51
C THR A 37 9.69 6.99 -5.03
N GLY A 38 10.71 7.27 -4.22
CA GLY A 38 11.79 8.20 -4.59
C GLY A 38 11.44 9.70 -4.49
N GLY A 39 10.24 10.04 -4.01
CA GLY A 39 9.79 11.40 -3.73
C GLY A 39 8.47 11.76 -4.41
N GLY A 40 7.59 12.48 -3.71
CA GLY A 40 6.24 12.80 -4.16
C GLY A 40 5.23 11.68 -3.92
N ILE A 41 3.98 11.94 -4.32
CA ILE A 41 2.89 10.97 -4.23
C ILE A 41 2.81 10.20 -5.55
N HIS A 42 3.02 8.88 -5.49
CA HIS A 42 2.90 8.02 -6.66
C HIS A 42 1.44 7.99 -7.16
N PRO A 43 1.16 7.89 -8.48
CA PRO A 43 -0.20 7.78 -9.01
C PRO A 43 -1.03 6.67 -8.36
N VAL A 44 -0.42 5.51 -8.06
CA VAL A 44 -1.06 4.42 -7.31
C VAL A 44 -1.48 4.85 -5.91
N ALA A 45 -0.62 5.55 -5.16
CA ALA A 45 -0.96 6.05 -3.83
C ALA A 45 -2.06 7.12 -3.90
N GLN A 46 -1.97 8.03 -4.88
CA GLN A 46 -2.99 9.05 -5.12
C GLN A 46 -4.34 8.40 -5.44
N ARG A 47 -4.35 7.40 -6.33
CA ARG A 47 -5.55 6.67 -6.74
C ARG A 47 -6.22 5.96 -5.56
N ILE A 48 -5.45 5.33 -4.69
CA ILE A 48 -5.97 4.72 -3.46
C ILE A 48 -6.57 5.80 -2.56
N ALA A 49 -5.88 6.92 -2.35
CA ALA A 49 -6.38 8.02 -1.53
C ALA A 49 -7.70 8.59 -2.08
N ASP A 50 -7.77 8.83 -3.38
CA ASP A 50 -8.96 9.37 -4.05
C ASP A 50 -10.17 8.43 -3.91
N LEU A 51 -9.95 7.12 -4.04
CA LEU A 51 -11.02 6.12 -3.96
C LEU A 51 -11.46 5.86 -2.51
N THR A 52 -10.51 5.79 -1.58
CA THR A 52 -10.77 5.43 -0.19
C THR A 52 -11.13 6.63 0.70
N GLY A 53 -10.83 7.85 0.28
CA GLY A 53 -10.89 9.05 1.14
C GLY A 53 -9.70 9.18 2.09
N GLY A 54 -8.66 8.35 1.91
CA GLY A 54 -7.40 8.43 2.65
C GLY A 54 -6.61 9.70 2.34
N THR A 55 -5.62 9.99 3.18
CA THR A 55 -4.72 11.14 3.03
C THR A 55 -3.41 10.69 2.39
N PRO A 56 -3.06 11.14 1.16
CA PRO A 56 -1.79 10.77 0.56
C PRO A 56 -0.64 11.42 1.33
N PHE A 57 0.38 10.63 1.66
CA PHE A 57 1.52 11.06 2.47
C PHE A 57 2.84 10.69 1.80
N ASP A 58 3.72 11.66 1.62
CA ASP A 58 5.06 11.42 1.09
C ASP A 58 5.98 10.90 2.20
N GLY A 59 6.08 9.57 2.26
CA GLY A 59 6.92 8.85 3.20
C GLY A 59 8.41 8.84 2.87
N PHE A 60 8.79 9.39 1.71
CA PHE A 60 10.18 9.59 1.34
C PHE A 60 10.72 10.90 1.94
N ARG A 61 9.90 11.96 1.96
CA ARG A 61 10.27 13.27 2.52
C ARG A 61 9.95 13.43 4.01
N SER A 62 8.91 12.78 4.49
CA SER A 62 8.47 12.83 5.87
C SER A 62 8.29 11.42 6.43
N LYS A 63 8.18 11.30 7.75
CA LYS A 63 7.93 10.03 8.43
C LYS A 63 6.65 10.12 9.25
N ALA A 64 5.86 9.07 9.22
CA ALA A 64 4.69 8.87 10.05
C ALA A 64 4.83 7.54 10.80
N ASP A 65 4.06 7.35 11.87
CA ASP A 65 4.08 6.10 12.59
C ASP A 65 3.37 4.99 11.80
N PHE A 66 3.85 3.75 11.92
CA PHE A 66 3.30 2.61 11.19
C PHE A 66 1.81 2.36 11.52
N ASP A 67 1.37 2.77 12.72
CA ASP A 67 -0.01 2.64 13.17
C ASP A 67 -0.95 3.64 12.48
N GLU A 68 -0.43 4.73 11.93
CA GLU A 68 -1.18 5.74 11.18
C GLU A 68 -1.32 5.38 9.68
N ILE A 69 -0.53 4.42 9.21
CA ILE A 69 -0.46 4.03 7.80
C ILE A 69 -1.53 2.99 7.49
N ALA A 70 -2.48 3.35 6.63
CA ALA A 70 -3.46 2.41 6.08
C ALA A 70 -2.78 1.44 5.10
N VAL A 71 -1.96 1.97 4.18
CA VAL A 71 -1.20 1.19 3.20
C VAL A 71 0.07 1.93 2.79
N ALA A 72 1.15 1.17 2.56
CA ALA A 72 2.42 1.66 2.07
C ALA A 72 2.61 1.29 0.59
N VAL A 73 2.74 2.29 -0.27
CA VAL A 73 3.05 2.15 -1.69
C VAL A 73 4.56 2.37 -1.88
N ILE A 74 5.24 1.39 -2.44
CA ILE A 74 6.69 1.38 -2.65
C ILE A 74 7.02 1.11 -4.12
N ASP A 75 8.23 1.52 -4.52
CA ASP A 75 8.81 1.29 -5.86
C ASP A 75 10.11 0.48 -5.79
N CYS A 76 10.18 -0.49 -4.88
CA CYS A 76 11.44 -1.18 -4.63
C CYS A 76 11.42 -2.58 -5.25
N GLY A 77 12.02 -2.73 -6.43
CA GLY A 77 12.31 -4.05 -7.02
C GLY A 77 13.32 -4.92 -6.22
N GLY A 78 13.67 -4.53 -4.99
CA GLY A 78 14.63 -5.21 -4.11
C GLY A 78 14.01 -5.61 -2.77
N THR A 79 14.73 -6.40 -1.98
CA THR A 79 14.14 -7.17 -0.87
C THR A 79 14.01 -6.42 0.46
N ALA A 80 14.72 -5.30 0.63
CA ALA A 80 14.84 -4.64 1.92
C ALA A 80 13.58 -3.85 2.32
N ARG A 81 13.10 -2.93 1.48
CA ARG A 81 11.91 -2.11 1.79
C ARG A 81 10.61 -2.92 1.73
N VAL A 82 10.59 -3.94 0.85
CA VAL A 82 9.48 -4.87 0.67
C VAL A 82 9.18 -5.67 1.95
N GLY A 83 10.18 -5.95 2.79
CA GLY A 83 10.01 -6.77 3.99
C GLY A 83 9.69 -6.02 5.28
N VAL A 84 10.05 -4.74 5.40
CA VAL A 84 9.93 -3.99 6.68
C VAL A 84 8.47 -3.69 7.02
N TYR A 85 7.67 -3.27 6.04
CA TYR A 85 6.26 -2.91 6.28
C TYR A 85 5.39 -4.12 6.60
N PRO A 86 5.47 -5.26 5.86
CA PRO A 86 4.74 -6.47 6.24
C PRO A 86 5.16 -7.01 7.62
N MET A 87 6.46 -6.92 7.98
CA MET A 87 6.93 -7.27 9.33
C MET A 87 6.27 -6.43 10.43
N LYS A 88 5.92 -5.17 10.13
CA LYS A 88 5.18 -4.26 11.01
C LYS A 88 3.66 -4.36 10.85
N LYS A 89 3.14 -5.36 10.12
CA LYS A 89 1.72 -5.55 9.82
C LYS A 89 1.07 -4.36 9.09
N VAL A 90 1.87 -3.67 8.28
CA VAL A 90 1.40 -2.61 7.39
C VAL A 90 1.19 -3.22 6.00
N LEU A 91 -0.01 -3.01 5.46
CA LEU A 91 -0.36 -3.43 4.10
C LEU A 91 0.58 -2.73 3.11
N THR A 92 1.16 -3.50 2.20
CA THR A 92 2.24 -3.03 1.34
C THR A 92 1.92 -3.33 -0.12
N VAL A 93 2.00 -2.30 -0.94
CA VAL A 93 1.74 -2.34 -2.38
C VAL A 93 3.02 -1.96 -3.09
N ASP A 94 3.56 -2.86 -3.90
CA ASP A 94 4.69 -2.56 -4.77
C ASP A 94 4.21 -2.34 -6.20
N VAL A 95 4.65 -1.23 -6.78
CA VAL A 95 4.35 -0.90 -8.18
C VAL A 95 5.22 -1.75 -9.13
N TYR A 96 6.37 -2.22 -8.68
CA TYR A 96 7.16 -3.18 -9.42
C TYR A 96 6.66 -4.60 -9.22
N ALA A 97 6.63 -5.36 -10.31
CA ALA A 97 6.35 -6.78 -10.32
C ALA A 97 7.54 -7.55 -9.71
N THR A 98 7.54 -7.70 -8.39
CA THR A 98 8.57 -8.43 -7.65
C THR A 98 7.98 -9.58 -6.85
N LYS A 99 8.78 -10.62 -6.64
CA LYS A 99 8.43 -11.75 -5.78
C LYS A 99 9.18 -11.64 -4.45
N PRO A 100 8.55 -12.06 -3.34
CA PRO A 100 9.22 -12.10 -2.05
C PRO A 100 10.54 -12.87 -2.16
N SER A 101 11.62 -12.23 -1.77
CA SER A 101 12.96 -12.82 -1.78
C SER A 101 13.80 -12.22 -0.65
N GLY A 102 14.92 -12.87 -0.31
CA GLY A 102 15.80 -12.40 0.76
C GLY A 102 15.37 -12.82 2.18
N PRO A 103 16.04 -12.31 3.22
CA PRO A 103 15.91 -12.81 4.59
C PRO A 103 14.54 -12.49 5.23
N LEU A 104 13.84 -11.47 4.74
CA LEU A 104 12.55 -11.02 5.26
C LEU A 104 11.33 -11.66 4.56
N PHE A 105 11.53 -12.56 3.60
CA PHE A 105 10.43 -13.19 2.84
C PHE A 105 9.37 -13.83 3.75
N ARG A 106 9.77 -14.35 4.91
CA ARG A 106 8.87 -15.01 5.88
C ARG A 106 7.79 -14.08 6.43
N PHE A 107 7.99 -12.77 6.35
CA PHE A 107 7.01 -11.76 6.80
C PHE A 107 6.17 -11.21 5.64
N ILE A 108 6.57 -11.48 4.39
CA ILE A 108 5.88 -11.01 3.19
C ILE A 108 4.85 -12.07 2.81
N THR A 109 3.64 -11.95 3.37
CA THR A 109 2.51 -12.84 3.08
C THR A 109 1.57 -12.21 2.04
N GLU A 110 0.79 -13.04 1.36
CA GLU A 110 -0.18 -12.58 0.35
C GLU A 110 -1.26 -11.65 0.97
N ASP A 111 -1.51 -11.79 2.28
CA ASP A 111 -2.45 -10.97 3.04
C ASP A 111 -1.91 -9.59 3.42
N LEU A 112 -0.59 -9.38 3.33
CA LEU A 112 0.07 -8.13 3.71
C LEU A 112 0.79 -7.45 2.55
N PHE A 113 1.03 -8.16 1.46
CA PHE A 113 1.83 -7.69 0.35
C PHE A 113 1.22 -8.05 -0.99
N VAL A 114 1.22 -7.07 -1.89
CA VAL A 114 0.86 -7.23 -3.30
C VAL A 114 1.86 -6.45 -4.16
N SER A 115 2.24 -7.02 -5.31
CA SER A 115 3.22 -6.39 -6.21
C SER A 115 2.73 -6.29 -7.65
N GLY A 116 3.45 -5.51 -8.45
CA GLY A 116 3.11 -5.23 -9.85
C GLY A 116 1.78 -4.52 -9.99
N VAL A 117 1.42 -3.66 -9.03
CA VAL A 117 0.14 -2.95 -9.00
C VAL A 117 0.23 -1.66 -9.81
N GLY A 118 -0.61 -1.56 -10.84
CA GLY A 118 -0.93 -0.30 -11.51
C GLY A 118 -2.30 0.26 -11.09
N GLU A 119 -2.68 1.39 -11.67
CA GLU A 119 -3.98 2.02 -11.39
C GLU A 119 -5.19 1.13 -11.73
N GLU A 120 -5.04 0.28 -12.75
CA GLU A 120 -6.06 -0.66 -13.22
C GLU A 120 -6.32 -1.82 -12.24
N GLN A 121 -5.41 -2.07 -11.29
CA GLN A 121 -5.54 -3.15 -10.32
C GLN A 121 -6.21 -2.70 -9.01
N ILE A 122 -6.65 -1.44 -8.96
CA ILE A 122 -7.24 -0.82 -7.78
C ILE A 122 -8.73 -0.63 -8.06
N GLU A 123 -9.55 -1.42 -7.39
CA GLU A 123 -11.00 -1.41 -7.55
C GLU A 123 -11.66 -0.95 -6.27
N LEU A 124 -12.62 -0.03 -6.38
CA LEU A 124 -13.48 0.31 -5.26
C LEU A 124 -14.41 -0.88 -5.00
N ILE A 125 -14.44 -1.34 -3.76
CA ILE A 125 -15.43 -2.32 -3.32
C ILE A 125 -16.38 -1.61 -2.35
N GLU A 126 -17.57 -1.30 -2.83
CA GLU A 126 -18.64 -0.75 -1.99
C GLU A 126 -19.32 -1.92 -1.28
N GLU A 127 -19.31 -1.89 0.05
CA GLU A 127 -20.31 -2.59 0.88
C GLU A 127 -21.37 -1.57 1.32
#